data_AF-A0ABD3E7T0-F1
#
_entry.id   AF-A0ABD3E7T0-F1
#
_cell.length_a   1.000
_cell.length_b   1.000
_cell.length_c   1.000
_cell.angle_alpha   90.00
_cell.angle_beta   90.00
_cell.angle_gamma   90.00
#
_symmetry.space_group_name_H-M   'P 1'
#
loop_
_entity.id
_entity.type
_entity.pdbx_description
1 polymer ?
#
loop_
_entity_poly.entity_id
_entity_poly.type
_entity_poly.pdbx_seq_one_letter_code
_entity_poly.pdbx_strand_id
1 'polypeptide(L)'
;MKAIAVSLLVVLLTCAPVRINSQERRLVKMTLVRNASSIGAYCLDGSLPAYHLDRGFGAGVNNWLLQFEGGGWCNDIKSCWERAPTRRGSTRYMSRVEVFSGILSSNASLNPDFYNWNRVKLRYCDGASFAGDAIFQNGTSLLYFRGQRIWRAIILDLLPKGLGQAKKALLSGCSAGGLATFHHCDNFTSYLPKNASVKCLSDAGFFLDARDIAMNHSMRYFFNGVVTVQGVLKNLNTNCTNSIYPEQCFFPQYVLPYIKTPFFILNSAYDVFQIHHILVPPAADPNGHWYHCKLNPADCNTVQINTMHGVFRIFYILSGFRAYMLQTLKPFFVNSTRGGMYINSCFTHCQSETQDVWFGPAAPRVHNKTIAEAVGDWYFGRNVSKKIDCPYPCNHSCHNQIG
;
A
#
# COMPACT_ATOMS: atom_id res chain seq x y z
N MET A 1 -22.44 65.90 -42.68
CA MET A 1 -21.28 65.96 -41.75
C MET A 1 -21.54 65.05 -40.57
N LYS A 2 -20.48 64.34 -40.14
CA LYS A 2 -20.39 63.35 -39.06
C LYS A 2 -20.83 61.93 -39.40
N ALA A 3 -19.91 61.22 -40.07
CA ALA A 3 -19.81 59.77 -39.98
C ALA A 3 -19.26 59.39 -38.60
N ILE A 4 -19.93 58.48 -37.89
CA ILE A 4 -19.42 57.86 -36.67
C ILE A 4 -19.00 56.45 -37.07
N ALA A 5 -17.69 56.22 -37.09
CA ALA A 5 -17.12 54.89 -37.25
C ALA A 5 -17.31 54.11 -35.94
N VAL A 6 -18.11 53.04 -35.97
CA VAL A 6 -18.20 52.08 -34.88
C VAL A 6 -17.20 50.97 -35.16
N SER A 7 -16.06 51.00 -34.45
CA SER A 7 -15.07 49.95 -34.48
C SER A 7 -15.61 48.71 -33.76
N LEU A 8 -15.95 47.65 -34.51
CA LEU A 8 -16.19 46.32 -33.95
C LEU A 8 -14.85 45.70 -33.53
N LEU A 9 -14.60 45.64 -32.23
CA LEU A 9 -13.52 44.85 -31.66
C LEU A 9 -13.97 43.37 -31.62
N VAL A 10 -13.59 42.58 -32.61
CA VAL A 10 -13.81 41.13 -32.61
C VAL A 10 -12.79 40.51 -31.65
N VAL A 11 -13.21 40.22 -30.42
CA VAL A 11 -12.43 39.40 -29.48
C VAL A 11 -12.51 37.95 -29.96
N LEU A 12 -11.51 37.53 -30.73
CA LEU A 12 -11.27 36.12 -31.03
C LEU A 12 -10.90 35.39 -29.73
N LEU A 13 -11.90 34.87 -29.03
CA LEU A 13 -11.73 33.82 -28.03
C LEU A 13 -11.18 32.59 -28.76
N THR A 14 -9.86 32.49 -28.84
CA THR A 14 -9.19 31.25 -29.18
C THR A 14 -9.46 30.27 -28.04
N CYS A 15 -10.56 29.52 -28.14
CA CYS A 15 -10.71 28.25 -27.45
C CYS A 15 -9.59 27.34 -27.96
N ALA A 16 -8.41 27.42 -27.35
CA ALA A 16 -7.42 26.39 -27.46
C ALA A 16 -8.14 25.09 -27.05
N PRO A 17 -8.21 24.07 -27.93
CA PRO A 17 -8.78 22.81 -27.53
C PRO A 17 -7.92 22.33 -26.37
N VAL A 18 -8.51 22.23 -25.18
CA VAL A 18 -7.94 21.44 -24.10
C VAL A 18 -7.79 20.06 -24.71
N ARG A 19 -6.57 19.73 -25.12
CA ARG A 19 -6.21 18.37 -25.47
C ARG A 19 -6.45 17.60 -24.19
N ILE A 20 -7.62 16.98 -24.07
CA ILE A 20 -7.83 15.83 -23.22
C ILE A 20 -6.81 14.83 -23.76
N ASN A 21 -5.63 14.84 -23.16
CA ASN A 21 -4.57 13.92 -23.49
C ASN A 21 -5.16 12.55 -23.16
N SER A 22 -5.64 11.85 -24.19
CA SER A 22 -6.04 10.46 -24.10
C SER A 22 -4.77 9.72 -23.69
N GLN A 23 -4.56 9.58 -22.38
CA GLN A 23 -3.40 8.91 -21.82
C GLN A 23 -3.39 7.52 -22.41
N GLU A 24 -2.33 7.17 -23.13
CA GLU A 24 -2.11 5.83 -23.62
C GLU A 24 -2.01 4.91 -22.40
N ARG A 25 -3.12 4.26 -22.04
CA ARG A 25 -3.21 3.37 -20.89
C ARG A 25 -2.42 2.12 -21.22
N ARG A 26 -1.20 2.03 -20.70
CA ARG A 26 -0.34 0.86 -20.90
C ARG A 26 -0.93 -0.36 -20.19
N LEU A 27 -1.51 -1.25 -20.98
CA LEU A 27 -2.05 -2.53 -20.54
C LEU A 27 -0.92 -3.58 -20.50
N VAL A 28 -0.61 -4.06 -19.31
CA VAL A 28 0.45 -5.07 -19.09
C VAL A 28 -0.20 -6.43 -18.92
N LYS A 29 0.23 -7.43 -19.69
CA LYS A 29 -0.34 -8.78 -19.64
C LYS A 29 0.12 -9.55 -18.39
N MET A 30 -0.78 -10.37 -17.87
CA MET A 30 -0.49 -11.29 -16.76
C MET A 30 0.40 -12.43 -17.24
N THR A 31 1.40 -12.76 -16.43
CA THR A 31 2.29 -13.92 -16.57
C THR A 31 2.04 -14.89 -15.42
N LEU A 32 1.61 -16.11 -15.74
CA LEU A 32 1.52 -17.19 -14.76
C LEU A 32 2.91 -17.79 -14.51
N VAL A 33 3.23 -18.03 -13.24
CA VAL A 33 4.51 -18.63 -12.85
C VAL A 33 4.40 -20.15 -13.01
N ARG A 34 4.73 -20.66 -14.21
CA ARG A 34 4.53 -22.08 -14.57
C ARG A 34 5.26 -23.06 -13.64
N ASN A 35 6.46 -22.69 -13.19
CA ASN A 35 7.27 -23.53 -12.31
C ASN A 35 6.91 -23.39 -10.82
N ALA A 36 5.87 -22.64 -10.46
CA ALA A 36 5.48 -22.44 -9.06
C ALA A 36 5.05 -23.74 -8.37
N SER A 37 4.47 -24.68 -9.10
CA SER A 37 4.03 -25.99 -8.58
C SER A 37 5.19 -26.84 -8.05
N SER A 38 6.40 -26.71 -8.60
CA SER A 38 7.57 -27.48 -8.17
C SER A 38 8.02 -27.15 -6.74
N ILE A 39 7.67 -25.96 -6.25
CA ILE A 39 7.90 -25.55 -4.86
C ILE A 39 6.60 -25.46 -4.06
N GLY A 40 5.48 -25.97 -4.59
CA GLY A 40 4.18 -25.99 -3.92
C GLY A 40 3.53 -24.61 -3.74
N ALA A 41 3.81 -23.66 -4.62
CA ALA A 41 3.24 -22.32 -4.60
C ALA A 41 1.92 -22.27 -5.38
N TYR A 42 0.83 -21.98 -4.66
CA TYR A 42 -0.53 -21.95 -5.19
C TYR A 42 -1.34 -20.81 -4.55
N CYS A 43 -2.27 -20.24 -5.30
CA CYS A 43 -3.33 -19.40 -4.75
C CYS A 43 -4.28 -20.24 -3.88
N LEU A 44 -5.17 -19.59 -3.11
CA LEU A 44 -6.11 -20.26 -2.20
C LEU A 44 -6.85 -21.44 -2.84
N ASP A 45 -7.26 -21.32 -4.10
CA ASP A 45 -8.00 -22.35 -4.86
C ASP A 45 -7.12 -23.40 -5.58
N GLY A 46 -5.81 -23.36 -5.42
CA GLY A 46 -4.86 -24.24 -6.11
C GLY A 46 -4.42 -23.75 -7.50
N SER A 47 -4.87 -22.59 -7.98
CA SER A 47 -4.35 -22.01 -9.23
C SER A 47 -2.91 -21.50 -9.06
N LEU A 48 -2.16 -21.43 -10.17
CA LEU A 48 -0.78 -20.92 -10.14
C LEU A 48 -0.76 -19.41 -9.87
N PRO A 49 0.25 -18.90 -9.14
CA PRO A 49 0.41 -17.47 -8.93
C PRO A 49 0.82 -16.74 -10.21
N ALA A 50 0.67 -15.41 -10.19
CA ALA A 50 0.94 -14.57 -11.33
C ALA A 50 1.55 -13.21 -10.97
N TYR A 51 2.12 -12.56 -11.97
CA TYR A 51 2.51 -11.15 -11.92
C TYR A 51 2.32 -10.49 -13.30
N HIS A 52 2.37 -9.17 -13.34
CA HIS A 52 2.49 -8.39 -14.58
C HIS A 52 3.88 -7.78 -14.62
N LEU A 53 4.55 -7.83 -15.77
CA LEU A 53 5.90 -7.29 -15.93
C LEU A 53 5.94 -6.36 -17.13
N ASP A 54 6.33 -5.12 -16.86
CA ASP A 54 6.64 -4.12 -17.86
C ASP A 54 8.14 -3.85 -17.88
N ARG A 55 8.76 -3.92 -19.06
CA ARG A 55 10.22 -3.87 -19.19
C ARG A 55 10.75 -2.44 -19.09
N GLY A 56 11.86 -2.33 -18.36
CA GLY A 56 12.64 -1.10 -18.29
C GLY A 56 13.37 -0.81 -19.59
N PHE A 57 13.81 0.43 -19.76
CA PHE A 57 14.51 0.90 -20.95
C PHE A 57 15.56 1.95 -20.61
N GLY A 58 16.49 2.20 -21.54
CA GLY A 58 17.59 3.15 -21.36
C GLY A 58 18.40 2.88 -20.08
N ALA A 59 18.60 3.91 -19.27
CA ALA A 59 19.34 3.80 -18.00
C ALA A 59 18.64 2.94 -16.94
N GLY A 60 17.35 2.62 -17.11
CA GLY A 60 16.55 1.87 -16.15
C GLY A 60 16.47 0.36 -16.39
N VAL A 61 17.12 -0.19 -17.42
CA VAL A 61 17.06 -1.63 -17.79
C VAL A 61 17.51 -2.57 -16.66
N ASN A 62 18.38 -2.11 -15.77
CA ASN A 62 18.87 -2.88 -14.60
C ASN A 62 18.28 -2.36 -13.28
N ASN A 63 17.24 -1.53 -13.32
CA ASN A 63 16.54 -1.07 -12.13
C ASN A 63 15.16 -1.74 -12.06
N TRP A 64 14.70 -2.05 -10.85
CA TRP A 64 13.53 -2.89 -10.62
C TRP A 64 12.59 -2.32 -9.57
N LEU A 65 11.30 -2.20 -9.89
CA LEU A 65 10.23 -1.85 -8.98
C LEU A 65 9.26 -3.03 -8.91
N LEU A 66 9.13 -3.63 -7.73
CA LEU A 66 8.17 -4.71 -7.48
C LEU A 66 7.06 -4.15 -6.59
N GLN A 67 5.82 -4.14 -7.06
CA GLN A 67 4.64 -3.63 -6.38
C GLN A 67 3.72 -4.79 -6.01
N PHE A 68 3.51 -5.05 -4.72
CA PHE A 68 2.50 -5.99 -4.26
C PHE A 68 1.07 -5.43 -4.48
N GLU A 69 0.18 -6.26 -5.02
CA GLU A 69 -1.26 -6.02 -4.97
C GLU A 69 -1.79 -6.15 -3.53
N GLY A 70 -2.74 -5.30 -3.16
CA GLY A 70 -3.49 -5.40 -1.90
C GLY A 70 -4.82 -6.13 -2.07
N GLY A 71 -5.60 -6.24 -0.99
CA GLY A 71 -6.95 -6.80 -1.08
C GLY A 71 -7.53 -7.38 0.21
N GLY A 72 -7.14 -6.88 1.38
CA GLY A 72 -7.56 -7.41 2.68
C GLY A 72 -7.17 -8.88 2.88
N TRP A 73 -7.71 -9.54 3.90
CA TRP A 73 -7.31 -10.90 4.29
C TRP A 73 -8.53 -11.80 4.49
N CYS A 74 -8.29 -13.05 4.86
CA CYS A 74 -9.27 -13.94 5.47
C CYS A 74 -8.64 -14.56 6.72
N ASN A 75 -9.39 -14.69 7.81
CA ASN A 75 -8.84 -15.01 9.14
C ASN A 75 -9.43 -16.29 9.75
N ASP A 76 -10.34 -16.97 9.04
CA ASP A 76 -10.88 -18.27 9.39
C ASP A 76 -11.14 -19.12 8.13
N ILE A 77 -11.41 -20.41 8.33
CA ILE A 77 -11.62 -21.34 7.20
C ILE A 77 -12.80 -20.93 6.33
N LYS A 78 -13.89 -20.44 6.94
CA LYS A 78 -15.11 -20.06 6.22
C LYS A 78 -14.85 -18.86 5.30
N SER A 79 -14.31 -17.77 5.84
CA SER A 79 -13.96 -16.57 5.08
C SER A 79 -12.91 -16.84 4.01
N CYS A 80 -11.93 -17.73 4.28
CA CYS A 80 -10.95 -18.12 3.27
C CYS A 80 -11.54 -19.00 2.17
N TRP A 81 -12.47 -19.89 2.51
CA TRP A 81 -13.22 -20.70 1.55
C TRP A 81 -14.07 -19.83 0.62
N GLU A 82 -14.82 -18.87 1.18
CA GLU A 82 -15.61 -17.90 0.42
C GLU A 82 -14.74 -17.01 -0.48
N ARG A 83 -13.51 -16.72 -0.04
CA ARG A 83 -12.53 -15.91 -0.80
C ARG A 83 -11.87 -16.68 -1.94
N ALA A 84 -11.66 -17.99 -1.81
CA ALA A 84 -10.93 -18.80 -2.78
C ALA A 84 -11.47 -18.69 -4.23
N PRO A 85 -12.80 -18.77 -4.49
CA PRO A 85 -13.36 -18.66 -5.85
C PRO A 85 -13.51 -17.20 -6.33
N THR A 86 -12.67 -16.27 -5.86
CA THR A 86 -12.71 -14.86 -6.27
C THR A 86 -11.39 -14.42 -6.88
N ARG A 87 -11.35 -13.21 -7.47
CA ARG A 87 -10.10 -12.59 -7.95
C ARG A 87 -9.00 -12.46 -6.88
N ARG A 88 -9.36 -12.55 -5.59
CA ARG A 88 -8.47 -12.43 -4.43
C ARG A 88 -8.01 -13.76 -3.85
N GLY A 89 -8.47 -14.88 -4.43
CA GLY A 89 -8.09 -16.24 -4.03
C GLY A 89 -7.67 -17.12 -5.21
N SER A 90 -7.78 -16.63 -6.44
CA SER A 90 -7.52 -17.43 -7.64
C SER A 90 -7.18 -16.58 -8.87
N THR A 91 -6.12 -16.97 -9.58
CA THR A 91 -5.75 -16.35 -10.86
C THR A 91 -6.69 -16.71 -12.00
N ARG A 92 -7.65 -17.62 -11.78
CA ARG A 92 -8.70 -17.95 -12.75
C ARG A 92 -9.70 -16.81 -12.92
N TYR A 93 -9.94 -16.04 -11.86
CA TYR A 93 -10.90 -14.92 -11.82
C TYR A 93 -10.22 -13.53 -11.87
N MET A 94 -8.91 -13.47 -12.07
CA MET A 94 -8.19 -12.20 -12.23
C MET A 94 -8.26 -11.69 -13.67
N SER A 95 -8.26 -10.36 -13.82
CA SER A 95 -8.05 -9.73 -15.13
C SER A 95 -6.73 -10.21 -15.75
N ARG A 96 -6.73 -10.48 -17.05
CA ARG A 96 -5.53 -10.89 -17.79
C ARG A 96 -4.61 -9.71 -18.13
N VAL A 97 -5.08 -8.49 -17.89
CA VAL A 97 -4.34 -7.25 -18.11
C VAL A 97 -4.48 -6.33 -16.91
N GLU A 98 -3.44 -5.53 -16.67
CA GLU A 98 -3.42 -4.52 -15.60
C GLU A 98 -2.97 -3.18 -16.20
N VAL A 99 -3.61 -2.09 -15.79
CA VAL A 99 -3.18 -0.74 -16.19
C VAL A 99 -2.11 -0.28 -15.20
N PHE A 100 -0.94 0.09 -15.71
CA PHE A 100 0.12 0.64 -14.87
C PHE A 100 0.01 2.16 -14.77
N SER A 101 -0.22 2.67 -13.56
CA SER A 101 -0.38 4.09 -13.23
C SER A 101 0.40 4.49 -11.98
N GLY A 102 0.48 5.79 -11.69
CA GLY A 102 1.21 6.30 -10.53
C GLY A 102 2.68 5.88 -10.55
N ILE A 103 3.15 5.27 -9.47
CA ILE A 103 4.51 4.74 -9.33
C ILE A 103 4.88 3.67 -10.39
N LEU A 104 3.88 3.02 -11.00
CA LEU A 104 4.07 2.06 -12.10
C LEU A 104 3.96 2.70 -13.49
N SER A 105 3.65 3.99 -13.61
CA SER A 105 3.56 4.64 -14.92
C SER A 105 4.91 4.62 -15.63
N SER A 106 4.89 4.37 -16.95
CA SER A 106 6.07 4.43 -17.82
C SER A 106 6.32 5.81 -18.44
N ASN A 107 5.48 6.80 -18.09
CA ASN A 107 5.61 8.17 -18.56
C ASN A 107 6.40 9.02 -17.56
N ALA A 108 7.51 9.61 -18.01
CA ALA A 108 8.38 10.45 -17.18
C ALA A 108 7.67 11.68 -16.59
N SER A 109 6.65 12.22 -17.26
CA SER A 109 5.87 13.36 -16.74
C SER A 109 4.91 12.96 -15.61
N LEU A 110 4.67 11.66 -15.44
CA LEU A 110 3.75 11.10 -14.45
C LEU A 110 4.48 10.34 -13.32
N ASN A 111 5.68 9.85 -13.60
CA ASN A 111 6.51 9.05 -12.70
C ASN A 111 8.01 9.32 -12.94
N PRO A 112 8.49 10.54 -12.67
CA PRO A 112 9.80 11.03 -13.14
C PRO A 112 10.98 10.15 -12.74
N ASP A 113 10.88 9.45 -11.61
CA ASP A 113 11.96 8.71 -10.98
C ASP A 113 12.04 7.22 -11.36
N PHE A 114 10.89 6.61 -11.65
CA PHE A 114 10.79 5.16 -11.86
C PHE A 114 10.21 4.78 -13.25
N TYR A 115 9.91 5.77 -14.11
CA TYR A 115 9.26 5.56 -15.42
C TYR A 115 10.02 4.67 -16.42
N ASN A 116 11.33 4.48 -16.25
CA ASN A 116 12.14 3.65 -17.15
C ASN A 116 12.67 2.36 -16.51
N TRP A 117 12.23 2.02 -15.30
CA TRP A 117 12.61 0.79 -14.59
C TRP A 117 11.85 -0.43 -15.11
N ASN A 118 12.32 -1.64 -14.81
CA ASN A 118 11.45 -2.82 -14.87
C ASN A 118 10.41 -2.68 -13.77
N ARG A 119 9.13 -2.76 -14.12
CA ARG A 119 8.02 -2.59 -13.18
C ARG A 119 7.21 -3.86 -13.12
N VAL A 120 6.98 -4.35 -11.91
CA VAL A 120 6.30 -5.63 -11.69
C VAL A 120 5.12 -5.41 -10.75
N LYS A 121 3.93 -5.88 -11.11
CA LYS A 121 2.79 -5.97 -10.20
C LYS A 121 2.59 -7.43 -9.79
N LEU A 122 2.83 -7.75 -8.52
CA LEU A 122 2.67 -9.09 -7.98
C LEU A 122 1.19 -9.31 -7.62
N ARG A 123 0.56 -10.33 -8.20
CA ARG A 123 -0.88 -10.57 -8.00
C ARG A 123 -1.14 -11.24 -6.66
N TYR A 124 -2.14 -10.74 -5.95
CA TYR A 124 -2.45 -11.15 -4.58
C TYR A 124 -3.57 -12.18 -4.56
N CYS A 125 -3.26 -13.40 -4.11
CA CYS A 125 -4.20 -14.52 -4.09
C CYS A 125 -4.05 -15.48 -2.90
N ASP A 126 -3.27 -15.12 -1.88
CA ASP A 126 -2.98 -15.99 -0.73
C ASP A 126 -3.80 -15.65 0.51
N GLY A 127 -4.22 -14.40 0.70
CA GLY A 127 -5.02 -14.01 1.87
C GLY A 127 -4.24 -13.70 3.15
N ALA A 128 -2.89 -13.67 3.13
CA ALA A 128 -2.02 -13.42 4.30
C ALA A 128 -0.82 -12.50 3.98
N SER A 129 -0.98 -11.48 3.13
CA SER A 129 0.12 -10.58 2.76
C SER A 129 1.39 -11.31 2.32
N PHE A 130 1.26 -12.38 1.53
CA PHE A 130 2.37 -13.22 1.08
C PHE A 130 3.16 -13.92 2.20
N ALA A 131 2.60 -14.04 3.41
CA ALA A 131 3.34 -14.57 4.56
C ALA A 131 2.89 -15.99 5.01
N GLY A 132 1.75 -16.50 4.51
CA GLY A 132 1.24 -17.83 4.89
C GLY A 132 2.05 -18.99 4.29
N ASP A 133 2.13 -20.11 5.02
CA ASP A 133 2.61 -21.39 4.48
C ASP A 133 2.00 -22.60 5.21
N ALA A 134 0.73 -22.87 4.91
CA ALA A 134 -0.03 -24.01 5.41
C ALA A 134 -0.93 -24.62 4.30
N ILE A 135 -1.47 -25.80 4.57
CA ILE A 135 -2.57 -26.41 3.82
C ILE A 135 -3.67 -26.74 4.82
N PHE A 136 -4.90 -26.44 4.46
CA PHE A 136 -6.07 -26.96 5.13
C PHE A 136 -6.76 -27.99 4.24
N GLN A 137 -7.03 -29.18 4.77
CA GLN A 137 -7.76 -30.24 4.09
C GLN A 137 -8.71 -30.92 5.07
N ASN A 138 -10.01 -30.98 4.71
CA ASN A 138 -11.03 -31.67 5.51
C ASN A 138 -11.94 -32.53 4.63
N GLY A 139 -11.34 -33.42 3.83
CA GLY A 139 -12.04 -34.38 2.95
C GLY A 139 -12.75 -33.76 1.74
N THR A 140 -13.55 -32.71 1.94
CA THR A 140 -14.35 -32.01 0.92
C THR A 140 -13.79 -30.65 0.53
N SER A 141 -12.96 -30.06 1.40
CA SER A 141 -12.39 -28.72 1.23
C SER A 141 -10.87 -28.77 1.25
N LEU A 142 -10.23 -28.12 0.29
CA LEU A 142 -8.78 -27.95 0.19
C LEU A 142 -8.47 -26.47 -0.02
N LEU A 143 -7.66 -25.89 0.87
CA LEU A 143 -7.18 -24.51 0.77
C LEU A 143 -5.66 -24.48 0.86
N TYR A 144 -5.08 -23.66 -0.01
CA TYR A 144 -3.64 -23.44 -0.08
C TYR A 144 -3.26 -22.07 0.48
N PHE A 145 -2.79 -22.04 1.73
CA PHE A 145 -2.26 -20.84 2.35
C PHE A 145 -0.78 -20.71 2.02
N ARG A 146 -0.44 -20.36 0.77
CA ARG A 146 0.95 -20.47 0.25
C ARG A 146 1.60 -19.13 -0.09
N GLY A 147 1.21 -18.05 0.59
CA GLY A 147 1.76 -16.71 0.38
C GLY A 147 3.29 -16.66 0.29
N GLN A 148 3.98 -17.27 1.27
CA GLN A 148 5.45 -17.26 1.32
C GLN A 148 6.05 -17.99 0.11
N ARG A 149 5.41 -19.07 -0.33
CA ARG A 149 5.85 -19.84 -1.51
C ARG A 149 5.54 -19.10 -2.80
N ILE A 150 4.41 -18.40 -2.88
CA ILE A 150 4.07 -17.54 -4.01
C ILE A 150 5.12 -16.44 -4.19
N TRP A 151 5.46 -15.73 -3.11
CA TRP A 151 6.53 -14.73 -3.11
C TRP A 151 7.83 -15.32 -3.66
N ARG A 152 8.28 -16.44 -3.11
CA ARG A 152 9.50 -17.13 -3.55
C ARG A 152 9.43 -17.56 -5.02
N ALA A 153 8.31 -18.12 -5.47
CA ALA A 153 8.12 -18.57 -6.84
C ALA A 153 8.26 -17.41 -7.84
N ILE A 154 7.64 -16.26 -7.53
CA ILE A 154 7.72 -15.06 -8.37
C ILE A 154 9.16 -14.55 -8.43
N ILE A 155 9.85 -14.44 -7.30
CA ILE A 155 11.25 -13.97 -7.29
C ILE A 155 12.15 -14.89 -8.10
N LEU A 156 12.06 -16.21 -7.89
CA LEU A 156 12.86 -17.19 -8.65
C LEU A 156 12.58 -17.13 -10.16
N ASP A 157 11.36 -16.79 -10.56
CA ASP A 157 10.99 -16.63 -11.96
C ASP A 157 11.49 -15.30 -12.57
N LEU A 158 11.64 -14.25 -11.76
CA LEU A 158 12.13 -12.93 -12.18
C LEU A 158 13.67 -12.83 -12.19
N LEU A 159 14.37 -13.56 -11.32
CA LEU A 159 15.84 -13.57 -11.26
C LEU A 159 16.50 -13.81 -12.62
N PRO A 160 16.21 -14.89 -13.37
CA PRO A 160 16.78 -15.14 -14.69
C PRO A 160 16.26 -14.15 -15.75
N LYS A 161 15.16 -13.43 -15.48
CA LYS A 161 14.64 -12.38 -16.36
C LYS A 161 15.35 -11.04 -16.19
N GLY A 162 16.41 -10.97 -15.40
CA GLY A 162 17.26 -9.79 -15.21
C GLY A 162 17.23 -9.20 -13.79
N LEU A 163 16.32 -9.65 -12.92
CA LEU A 163 16.29 -9.19 -11.52
C LEU A 163 17.59 -9.57 -10.79
N GLY A 164 18.20 -10.70 -11.14
CA GLY A 164 19.50 -11.12 -10.59
C GLY A 164 20.67 -10.21 -10.97
N GLN A 165 20.48 -9.26 -11.89
CA GLN A 165 21.48 -8.27 -12.29
C GLN A 165 21.08 -6.84 -11.87
N ALA A 166 20.10 -6.71 -10.97
CA ALA A 166 19.60 -5.41 -10.54
C ALA A 166 20.71 -4.55 -9.92
N LYS A 167 20.81 -3.29 -10.38
CA LYS A 167 21.67 -2.25 -9.76
C LYS A 167 20.91 -1.45 -8.70
N LYS A 168 19.61 -1.23 -8.93
CA LYS A 168 18.70 -0.55 -8.02
C LYS A 168 17.40 -1.33 -7.95
N ALA A 169 16.84 -1.47 -6.76
CA ALA A 169 15.55 -2.09 -6.57
C ALA A 169 14.71 -1.36 -5.52
N LEU A 170 13.40 -1.30 -5.76
CA LEU A 170 12.40 -0.83 -4.84
C LEU A 170 11.32 -1.91 -4.68
N LEU A 171 11.18 -2.43 -3.46
CA LEU A 171 10.03 -3.28 -3.11
C LEU A 171 8.93 -2.39 -2.53
N SER A 172 7.77 -2.40 -3.15
CA SER A 172 6.62 -1.62 -2.71
C SER A 172 5.33 -2.43 -2.80
N GLY A 173 4.22 -1.82 -2.41
CA GLY A 173 2.91 -2.44 -2.35
C GLY A 173 1.93 -1.55 -1.62
N CYS A 174 0.64 -1.78 -1.89
CA CYS A 174 -0.43 -1.09 -1.17
C CYS A 174 -1.25 -2.01 -0.26
N SER A 175 -1.72 -1.51 0.89
CA SER A 175 -2.71 -2.18 1.74
C SER A 175 -2.14 -3.50 2.27
N ALA A 176 -2.81 -4.63 2.05
CA ALA A 176 -2.24 -5.95 2.32
C ALA A 176 -0.89 -6.19 1.61
N GLY A 177 -0.67 -5.62 0.43
CA GLY A 177 0.62 -5.64 -0.25
C GLY A 177 1.64 -4.68 0.38
N GLY A 178 1.18 -3.54 0.91
CA GLY A 178 2.00 -2.63 1.70
C GLY A 178 2.46 -3.29 3.00
N LEU A 179 1.59 -4.05 3.65
CA LEU A 179 1.93 -4.88 4.81
C LEU A 179 2.97 -5.95 4.44
N ALA A 180 2.82 -6.60 3.29
CA ALA A 180 3.76 -7.60 2.79
C ALA A 180 5.20 -7.05 2.69
N THR A 181 5.37 -5.77 2.35
CA THR A 181 6.71 -5.15 2.30
C THR A 181 7.44 -5.21 3.65
N PHE A 182 6.75 -5.06 4.80
CA PHE A 182 7.40 -5.16 6.11
C PHE A 182 7.97 -6.57 6.36
N HIS A 183 7.30 -7.60 5.84
CA HIS A 183 7.67 -9.01 6.05
C HIS A 183 8.70 -9.52 5.03
N HIS A 184 8.73 -8.95 3.82
CA HIS A 184 9.60 -9.43 2.74
C HIS A 184 10.78 -8.53 2.42
N CYS A 185 10.89 -7.32 2.98
CA CYS A 185 11.91 -6.34 2.59
C CYS A 185 13.35 -6.86 2.72
N ASP A 186 13.74 -7.36 3.90
CA ASP A 186 15.10 -7.86 4.13
C ASP A 186 15.37 -9.15 3.33
N ASN A 187 14.35 -10.00 3.18
CA ASN A 187 14.46 -11.20 2.35
C ASN A 187 14.63 -10.85 0.86
N PHE A 188 13.96 -9.82 0.35
CA PHE A 188 14.14 -9.34 -1.02
C PHE A 188 15.58 -8.88 -1.26
N THR A 189 16.16 -8.10 -0.34
CA THR A 189 17.56 -7.68 -0.41
C THR A 189 18.51 -8.87 -0.53
N SER A 190 18.22 -9.99 0.15
CA SER A 190 19.07 -11.19 0.11
C SER A 190 19.11 -11.92 -1.24
N TYR A 191 18.14 -11.68 -2.13
CA TYR A 191 18.11 -12.27 -3.48
C TYR A 191 18.91 -11.48 -4.52
N LEU A 192 19.30 -10.24 -4.21
CA LEU A 192 19.88 -9.31 -5.15
C LEU A 192 21.41 -9.21 -5.00
N PRO A 193 22.13 -8.70 -6.02
CA PRO A 193 23.57 -8.49 -5.92
C PRO A 193 23.94 -7.66 -4.69
N LYS A 194 25.05 -8.01 -4.03
CA LYS A 194 25.51 -7.30 -2.80
C LYS A 194 25.76 -5.81 -3.01
N ASN A 195 26.06 -5.39 -4.24
CA ASN A 195 26.27 -4.00 -4.63
C ASN A 195 25.00 -3.29 -5.15
N ALA A 196 23.85 -3.98 -5.16
CA ALA A 196 22.58 -3.38 -5.54
C ALA A 196 22.08 -2.44 -4.44
N SER A 197 21.55 -1.28 -4.84
CA SER A 197 20.84 -0.39 -3.91
C SER A 197 19.40 -0.85 -3.78
N VAL A 198 19.04 -1.43 -2.63
CA VAL A 198 17.70 -1.97 -2.37
C VAL A 198 17.04 -1.14 -1.26
N LYS A 199 15.81 -0.71 -1.49
CA LYS A 199 14.98 -0.04 -0.49
C LYS A 199 13.53 -0.53 -0.59
N CYS A 200 12.73 -0.27 0.44
CA CYS A 200 11.33 -0.69 0.48
C CYS A 200 10.38 0.46 0.82
N LEU A 201 9.18 0.44 0.25
CA LEU A 201 8.14 1.46 0.44
C LEU A 201 6.81 0.77 0.76
N SER A 202 6.27 1.01 1.94
CA SER A 202 4.91 0.59 2.28
C SER A 202 3.92 1.72 2.05
N ASP A 203 2.92 1.51 1.19
CA ASP A 203 1.79 2.42 0.99
C ASP A 203 0.54 1.87 1.67
N ALA A 204 -0.06 2.64 2.59
CA ALA A 204 -1.24 2.25 3.36
C ALA A 204 -1.09 0.87 4.05
N GLY A 205 0.15 0.48 4.37
CA GLY A 205 0.48 -0.83 4.92
C GLY A 205 0.82 -0.80 6.41
N PHE A 206 0.98 0.38 7.02
CA PHE A 206 1.17 0.55 8.46
C PHE A 206 -0.16 0.43 9.22
N PHE A 207 -0.66 -0.79 9.40
CA PHE A 207 -1.86 -1.08 10.18
C PHE A 207 -1.58 -1.01 11.69
N LEU A 208 -2.49 -0.38 12.43
CA LEU A 208 -2.37 -0.20 13.88
C LEU A 208 -3.02 -1.35 14.65
N ASP A 209 -2.34 -1.81 15.69
CA ASP A 209 -2.91 -2.62 16.76
C ASP A 209 -3.60 -1.73 17.80
N ALA A 210 -4.57 -0.95 17.32
CA ALA A 210 -5.35 -0.01 18.12
C ALA A 210 -6.64 -0.65 18.67
N ARG A 211 -7.23 0.00 19.67
CA ARG A 211 -8.58 -0.32 20.14
C ARG A 211 -9.62 0.39 19.26
N ASP A 212 -10.75 -0.26 19.05
CA ASP A 212 -11.93 0.35 18.43
C ASP A 212 -12.69 1.27 19.40
N ILE A 213 -13.75 1.92 18.91
CA ILE A 213 -14.60 2.79 19.73
C ILE A 213 -15.37 2.08 20.85
N ALA A 214 -15.41 0.74 20.82
CA ALA A 214 -15.95 -0.11 21.89
C ALA A 214 -14.83 -0.64 22.81
N MET A 215 -13.61 -0.11 22.68
CA MET A 215 -12.41 -0.45 23.46
C MET A 215 -11.88 -1.88 23.25
N ASN A 216 -12.28 -2.55 22.16
CA ASN A 216 -11.82 -3.90 21.83
C ASN A 216 -10.64 -3.88 20.86
N HIS A 217 -9.79 -4.91 20.92
CA HIS A 217 -8.69 -5.11 19.97
C HIS A 217 -9.14 -5.91 18.73
N SER A 218 -10.19 -5.45 18.06
CA SER A 218 -10.85 -6.18 16.95
C SER A 218 -9.87 -6.60 15.85
N MET A 219 -8.98 -5.70 15.41
CA MET A 219 -7.99 -6.01 14.39
C MET A 219 -6.93 -7.02 14.88
N ARG A 220 -6.60 -7.01 16.18
CA ARG A 220 -5.65 -7.97 16.76
C ARG A 220 -6.19 -9.39 16.69
N TYR A 221 -7.46 -9.58 17.05
CA TYR A 221 -8.13 -10.87 16.94
C TYR A 221 -8.19 -11.35 15.48
N PHE A 222 -8.52 -10.43 14.57
CA PHE A 222 -8.54 -10.72 13.14
C PHE A 222 -7.15 -11.17 12.63
N PHE A 223 -6.08 -10.42 12.92
CA PHE A 223 -4.73 -10.81 12.51
C PHE A 223 -4.21 -12.06 13.22
N ASN A 224 -4.58 -12.33 14.47
CA ASN A 224 -4.27 -13.60 15.11
C ASN A 224 -4.90 -14.78 14.33
N GLY A 225 -6.16 -14.63 13.90
CA GLY A 225 -6.81 -15.61 13.02
C GLY A 225 -6.05 -15.83 11.71
N VAL A 226 -5.62 -14.75 11.05
CA VAL A 226 -4.75 -14.84 9.84
C VAL A 226 -3.47 -15.62 10.14
N VAL A 227 -2.77 -15.26 11.21
CA VAL A 227 -1.47 -15.87 11.56
C VAL A 227 -1.61 -17.35 11.85
N THR A 228 -2.62 -17.71 12.64
CA THR A 228 -2.88 -19.08 13.09
C THR A 228 -3.36 -19.97 11.94
N VAL A 229 -4.42 -19.55 11.23
CA VAL A 229 -5.06 -20.37 10.19
C VAL A 229 -4.14 -20.59 9.00
N GLN A 230 -3.35 -19.58 8.64
CA GLN A 230 -2.52 -19.61 7.43
C GLN A 230 -1.06 -20.00 7.70
N GLY A 231 -0.71 -20.32 8.96
CA GLY A 231 0.63 -20.75 9.35
C GLY A 231 1.71 -19.69 9.08
N VAL A 232 1.39 -18.42 9.36
CA VAL A 232 2.25 -17.27 9.05
C VAL A 232 3.45 -17.19 9.99
N LEU A 233 3.28 -17.59 11.25
CA LEU A 233 4.21 -17.32 12.35
C LEU A 233 5.67 -17.68 12.02
N LYS A 234 5.89 -18.85 11.41
CA LYS A 234 7.22 -19.37 11.05
C LYS A 234 7.96 -18.54 9.98
N ASN A 235 7.24 -17.68 9.25
CA ASN A 235 7.78 -16.83 8.19
C ASN A 235 7.99 -15.37 8.66
N LEU A 236 7.61 -15.04 9.89
CA LEU A 236 7.82 -13.70 10.46
C LEU A 236 9.27 -13.51 10.93
N ASN A 237 9.64 -12.26 11.18
CA ASN A 237 10.97 -11.92 11.67
C ASN A 237 11.25 -12.57 13.03
N THR A 238 12.26 -13.44 13.09
CA THR A 238 12.59 -14.23 14.29
C THR A 238 12.94 -13.37 15.50
N ASN A 239 13.53 -12.19 15.31
CA ASN A 239 13.86 -11.28 16.42
C ASN A 239 12.60 -10.63 17.00
N CYS A 240 11.58 -10.40 16.17
CA CYS A 240 10.28 -9.93 16.64
C CYS A 240 9.52 -11.05 17.37
N THR A 241 9.46 -12.25 16.77
CA THR A 241 8.71 -13.38 17.34
C THR A 241 9.36 -13.96 18.59
N ASN A 242 10.58 -13.56 18.94
CA ASN A 242 11.16 -13.84 20.25
C ASN A 242 10.58 -12.91 21.33
N SER A 243 9.26 -12.94 21.48
CA SER A 243 8.49 -12.13 22.43
C SER A 243 7.33 -12.94 23.01
N ILE A 244 6.68 -12.41 24.06
CA ILE A 244 5.54 -13.08 24.72
C ILE A 244 4.32 -13.22 23.80
N TYR A 245 4.20 -12.35 22.78
CA TYR A 245 3.05 -12.31 21.86
C TYR A 245 3.52 -12.33 20.39
N PRO A 246 4.04 -13.46 19.90
CA PRO A 246 4.76 -13.49 18.65
C PRO A 246 3.84 -13.28 17.42
N GLU A 247 2.53 -13.53 17.54
CA GLU A 247 1.55 -13.26 16.48
C GLU A 247 1.40 -11.75 16.21
N GLN A 248 1.68 -10.90 17.20
CA GLN A 248 1.64 -9.44 17.02
C GLN A 248 2.68 -8.96 16.01
N CYS A 249 3.74 -9.73 15.76
CA CYS A 249 4.74 -9.42 14.76
C CYS A 249 4.21 -9.36 13.32
N PHE A 250 2.97 -9.82 13.08
CA PHE A 250 2.31 -9.55 11.81
C PHE A 250 1.96 -8.07 11.64
N PHE A 251 1.74 -7.31 12.72
CA PHE A 251 1.54 -5.86 12.66
C PHE A 251 2.87 -5.11 12.43
N PRO A 252 2.88 -4.10 11.55
CA PRO A 252 4.04 -3.27 11.24
C PRO A 252 4.69 -2.64 12.46
N GLN A 253 3.90 -2.21 13.45
CA GLN A 253 4.41 -1.52 14.64
C GLN A 253 5.40 -2.35 15.46
N TYR A 254 5.31 -3.68 15.41
CA TYR A 254 6.20 -4.57 16.15
C TYR A 254 7.37 -5.07 15.31
N VAL A 255 7.17 -5.30 14.00
CA VAL A 255 8.24 -5.80 13.12
C VAL A 255 9.18 -4.71 12.59
N LEU A 256 8.69 -3.48 12.43
CA LEU A 256 9.45 -2.35 11.86
C LEU A 256 10.83 -2.12 12.53
N PRO A 257 10.99 -2.17 13.87
CA PRO A 257 12.29 -2.01 14.52
C PRO A 257 13.35 -3.03 14.09
N TYR A 258 12.94 -4.19 13.57
CA TYR A 258 13.82 -5.29 13.19
C TYR A 258 14.19 -5.31 11.70
N ILE A 259 13.59 -4.42 10.89
CA ILE A 259 13.89 -4.30 9.47
C ILE A 259 15.20 -3.54 9.28
N LYS A 260 16.16 -4.19 8.61
CA LYS A 260 17.50 -3.62 8.37
C LYS A 260 17.56 -2.78 7.11
N THR A 261 16.83 -3.15 6.07
CA THR A 261 16.84 -2.46 4.77
C THR A 261 16.19 -1.07 4.89
N PRO A 262 16.68 -0.02 4.20
CA PRO A 262 16.05 1.31 4.24
C PRO A 262 14.58 1.23 3.84
N PHE A 263 13.72 1.86 4.65
CA PHE A 263 12.28 1.73 4.54
C PHE A 263 11.58 3.09 4.46
N PHE A 264 10.55 3.20 3.64
CA PHE A 264 9.68 4.38 3.53
C PHE A 264 8.26 4.02 3.91
N ILE A 265 7.65 4.84 4.77
CA ILE A 265 6.26 4.66 5.21
C ILE A 265 5.42 5.76 4.57
N LEU A 266 4.58 5.39 3.62
CA LEU A 266 3.54 6.22 3.05
C LEU A 266 2.20 5.79 3.63
N ASN A 267 1.58 6.61 4.46
CA ASN A 267 0.31 6.28 5.08
C ASN A 267 -0.54 7.54 5.21
N SER A 268 -1.85 7.42 5.05
CA SER A 268 -2.74 8.46 5.56
C SER A 268 -2.87 8.32 7.07
N ALA A 269 -2.89 9.45 7.79
CA ALA A 269 -3.27 9.53 9.19
C ALA A 269 -4.74 9.16 9.43
N TYR A 270 -5.57 9.26 8.38
CA TYR A 270 -7.00 8.96 8.34
C TYR A 270 -7.27 7.91 7.26
N ASP A 271 -6.47 6.84 7.26
CA ASP A 271 -6.63 5.74 6.33
C ASP A 271 -8.06 5.16 6.43
N VAL A 272 -8.80 5.21 5.33
CA VAL A 272 -10.23 4.90 5.34
C VAL A 272 -10.50 3.44 5.67
N PHE A 273 -9.63 2.52 5.24
CA PHE A 273 -9.75 1.12 5.61
C PHE A 273 -9.60 0.95 7.12
N GLN A 274 -8.58 1.58 7.71
CA GLN A 274 -8.36 1.52 9.15
C GLN A 274 -9.48 2.17 9.96
N ILE A 275 -10.03 3.30 9.51
CA ILE A 275 -11.19 3.90 10.18
C ILE A 275 -12.38 2.94 10.14
N HIS A 276 -12.65 2.30 9.00
CA HIS A 276 -13.81 1.44 8.81
C HIS A 276 -13.69 0.05 9.47
N HIS A 277 -12.47 -0.47 9.63
CA HIS A 277 -12.25 -1.86 10.06
C HIS A 277 -11.46 -2.00 11.37
N ILE A 278 -10.75 -0.96 11.80
CA ILE A 278 -9.98 -0.95 13.06
C ILE A 278 -10.63 -0.01 14.07
N LEU A 279 -10.87 1.25 13.72
CA LEU A 279 -11.45 2.21 14.66
C LEU A 279 -12.94 1.99 14.86
N VAL A 280 -13.69 1.81 13.76
CA VAL A 280 -15.16 1.70 13.75
C VAL A 280 -15.64 0.52 12.90
N PRO A 281 -15.20 -0.72 13.25
CA PRO A 281 -15.75 -1.92 12.63
C PRO A 281 -17.27 -2.01 12.87
N PRO A 282 -18.04 -2.69 12.00
CA PRO A 282 -19.49 -2.81 12.15
C PRO A 282 -19.96 -3.26 13.53
N ALA A 283 -19.22 -4.18 14.17
CA ALA A 283 -19.52 -4.68 15.52
C ALA A 283 -19.40 -3.62 16.63
N ALA A 284 -18.60 -2.56 16.42
CA ALA A 284 -18.41 -1.48 17.39
C ALA A 284 -19.40 -0.32 17.22
N ASP A 285 -20.16 -0.27 16.11
CA ASP A 285 -21.16 0.76 15.83
C ASP A 285 -22.50 0.14 15.36
N PRO A 286 -23.18 -0.66 16.22
CA PRO A 286 -24.39 -1.38 15.84
C PRO A 286 -25.57 -0.47 15.47
N ASN A 287 -25.58 0.76 16.00
CA ASN A 287 -26.62 1.75 15.74
C ASN A 287 -26.29 2.69 14.56
N GLY A 288 -25.13 2.50 13.91
CA GLY A 288 -24.75 3.27 12.72
C GLY A 288 -24.46 4.76 12.97
N HIS A 289 -24.04 5.15 14.17
CA HIS A 289 -23.74 6.55 14.49
C HIS A 289 -22.61 7.14 13.63
N TRP A 290 -21.70 6.30 13.16
CA TRP A 290 -20.59 6.68 12.29
C TRP A 290 -20.87 6.49 10.81
N TYR A 291 -22.07 6.07 10.42
CA TYR A 291 -22.40 5.78 9.02
C TYR A 291 -22.12 6.98 8.10
N HIS A 292 -22.69 8.15 8.40
CA HIS A 292 -22.50 9.36 7.59
C HIS A 292 -21.04 9.83 7.59
N CYS A 293 -20.40 9.86 8.77
CA CYS A 293 -18.99 10.23 8.93
C CYS A 293 -18.04 9.31 8.13
N LYS A 294 -18.33 8.00 8.08
CA LYS A 294 -17.55 7.03 7.30
C LYS A 294 -17.72 7.19 5.80
N LEU A 295 -18.82 7.77 5.33
CA LEU A 295 -19.08 8.04 3.90
C LEU A 295 -18.55 9.41 3.47
N ASN A 296 -18.57 10.39 4.37
CA ASN A 296 -18.13 11.75 4.10
C ASN A 296 -17.58 12.39 5.40
N PRO A 297 -16.31 12.82 5.46
CA PRO A 297 -15.69 13.27 6.68
C PRO A 297 -16.16 14.68 7.06
N ALA A 298 -16.81 15.39 6.14
CA ALA A 298 -17.51 16.65 6.41
C ALA A 298 -18.78 16.44 7.25
N ASP A 299 -19.36 15.24 7.24
CA ASP A 299 -20.55 14.90 8.02
C ASP A 299 -20.21 14.36 9.42
N CYS A 300 -18.91 14.30 9.76
CA CYS A 300 -18.47 13.91 11.09
C CYS A 300 -18.77 15.01 12.11
N ASN A 301 -19.40 14.65 13.23
CA ASN A 301 -19.57 15.56 14.34
C ASN A 301 -18.25 15.75 15.13
N THR A 302 -18.24 16.73 16.04
CA THR A 302 -17.06 17.07 16.85
C THR A 302 -16.51 15.89 17.65
N VAL A 303 -17.36 14.99 18.16
CA VAL A 303 -16.91 13.80 18.91
C VAL A 303 -16.18 12.83 17.99
N GLN A 304 -16.72 12.57 16.80
CA GLN A 304 -16.12 11.66 15.82
C GLN A 304 -14.77 12.19 15.31
N ILE A 305 -14.72 13.48 14.97
CA ILE A 305 -13.47 14.16 14.61
C ILE A 305 -12.43 14.06 15.73
N ASN A 306 -12.83 14.33 16.98
CA ASN A 306 -11.92 14.24 18.13
C ASN A 306 -11.41 12.81 18.37
N THR A 307 -12.26 11.80 18.19
CA THR A 307 -11.87 10.38 18.26
C THR A 307 -10.86 10.00 17.18
N MET A 308 -10.97 10.57 15.97
CA MET A 308 -9.96 10.35 14.93
C MET A 308 -8.67 11.14 15.17
N HIS A 309 -8.75 12.36 15.68
CA HIS A 309 -7.59 13.25 15.86
C HIS A 309 -6.75 12.89 17.07
N GLY A 310 -7.42 12.76 18.21
CA GLY A 310 -6.86 12.87 19.54
C GLY A 310 -6.86 14.31 20.00
N VAL A 311 -7.28 14.54 21.25
CA VAL A 311 -7.33 15.88 21.85
C VAL A 311 -6.62 15.85 23.19
N PHE A 312 -5.70 16.79 23.37
CA PHE A 312 -5.22 17.18 24.69
C PHE A 312 -6.30 18.06 25.34
N ARG A 313 -7.04 17.51 26.29
CA ARG A 313 -7.81 18.33 27.24
C ARG A 313 -7.05 18.38 28.56
N ILE A 314 -7.12 19.51 29.25
CA ILE A 314 -6.40 19.80 30.51
C ILE A 314 -6.53 18.65 31.54
N PHE A 315 -7.64 17.90 31.53
CA PHE A 315 -7.91 16.85 32.49
C PHE A 315 -7.85 15.41 31.94
N TYR A 316 -7.79 15.20 30.62
CA TYR A 316 -7.71 13.86 30.02
C TYR A 316 -7.02 13.89 28.64
N ILE A 317 -6.13 12.91 28.42
CA ILE A 317 -5.59 12.60 27.09
C ILE A 317 -6.58 11.63 26.42
N LEU A 318 -7.32 12.10 25.42
CA LEU A 318 -7.98 11.20 24.47
C LEU A 318 -6.96 10.88 23.38
N SER A 319 -6.37 9.68 23.44
CA SER A 319 -5.52 9.16 22.36
C SER A 319 -6.39 8.81 21.16
N GLY A 320 -6.66 9.79 20.30
CA GLY A 320 -7.36 9.52 19.04
C GLY A 320 -6.47 8.80 18.03
N PHE A 321 -7.09 8.24 17.01
CA PHE A 321 -6.47 7.28 16.10
C PHE A 321 -5.19 7.80 15.42
N ARG A 322 -5.23 9.05 14.92
CA ARG A 322 -4.07 9.74 14.34
C ARG A 322 -2.96 9.93 15.38
N ALA A 323 -3.28 10.41 16.58
CA ALA A 323 -2.29 10.60 17.64
C ALA A 323 -1.62 9.27 18.02
N TYR A 324 -2.38 8.18 18.07
CA TYR A 324 -1.85 6.84 18.29
C TYR A 324 -0.88 6.42 17.18
N MET A 325 -1.24 6.60 15.90
CA MET A 325 -0.35 6.31 14.77
C MET A 325 0.98 7.07 14.88
N LEU A 326 0.92 8.38 15.14
CA LEU A 326 2.13 9.20 15.24
C LEU A 326 2.99 8.83 16.44
N GLN A 327 2.38 8.51 17.58
CA GLN A 327 3.12 8.05 18.75
C GLN A 327 3.82 6.72 18.49
N THR A 328 3.15 5.79 17.80
CA THR A 328 3.73 4.50 17.40
C THR A 328 4.88 4.67 16.39
N LEU A 329 4.77 5.63 15.46
CA LEU A 329 5.81 5.93 14.49
C LEU A 329 6.95 6.82 15.02
N LYS A 330 6.79 7.43 16.21
CA LYS A 330 7.75 8.38 16.78
C LYS A 330 9.18 7.81 16.88
N PRO A 331 9.41 6.57 17.34
CA PRO A 331 10.77 6.00 17.39
C PRO A 331 11.42 5.93 16.00
N PHE A 332 10.66 5.52 14.97
CA PHE A 332 11.16 5.48 13.60
C PHE A 332 11.41 6.89 13.03
N PHE A 333 10.51 7.84 13.32
CA PHE A 333 10.65 9.23 12.90
C PHE A 333 11.88 9.90 13.50
N VAL A 334 12.19 9.65 14.77
CA VAL A 334 13.34 10.27 15.46
C VAL A 334 14.64 9.54 15.16
N ASN A 335 14.66 8.20 15.25
CA ASN A 335 15.92 7.45 15.29
C ASN A 335 16.40 6.97 13.92
N SER A 336 15.52 6.80 12.93
CA SER A 336 15.92 6.23 11.63
C SER A 336 16.61 7.28 10.74
N THR A 337 17.90 7.17 10.50
CA THR A 337 18.62 8.11 9.61
C THR A 337 18.46 7.79 8.12
N ARG A 338 18.05 6.56 7.80
CA ARG A 338 17.90 6.07 6.41
C ARG A 338 16.44 5.85 6.00
N GLY A 339 15.51 5.99 6.94
CA GLY A 339 14.08 5.83 6.70
C GLY A 339 13.44 7.10 6.16
N GLY A 340 12.39 6.93 5.37
CA GLY A 340 11.53 8.01 4.91
C GLY A 340 10.11 7.85 5.42
N MET A 341 9.34 8.93 5.45
CA MET A 341 7.98 8.93 5.94
C MET A 341 7.17 10.04 5.28
N TYR A 342 5.96 9.72 4.84
CA TYR A 342 5.00 10.69 4.32
C TYR A 342 3.63 10.35 4.90
N ILE A 343 3.27 11.05 5.98
CA ILE A 343 1.97 10.94 6.64
C ILE A 343 1.13 12.16 6.26
N ASN A 344 0.17 11.99 5.37
CA ASN A 344 -0.77 13.05 5.02
C ASN A 344 -2.09 12.91 5.79
N SER A 345 -2.91 13.97 5.72
CA SER A 345 -4.20 14.03 6.41
C SER A 345 -5.40 13.87 5.49
N CYS A 346 -5.21 13.25 4.31
CA CYS A 346 -6.30 12.97 3.38
C CYS A 346 -7.04 11.71 3.80
N PHE A 347 -8.37 11.67 3.70
CA PHE A 347 -9.10 10.41 3.83
C PHE A 347 -8.87 9.59 2.56
N THR A 348 -8.01 8.58 2.60
CA THR A 348 -7.64 7.78 1.42
C THR A 348 -7.07 6.44 1.84
N HIS A 349 -7.11 5.46 0.93
CA HIS A 349 -6.43 4.18 1.08
C HIS A 349 -5.81 3.81 -0.28
N CYS A 350 -4.52 3.46 -0.30
CA CYS A 350 -3.70 3.35 -1.52
C CYS A 350 -3.53 4.65 -2.31
N GLN A 351 -2.28 5.09 -2.45
CA GLN A 351 -1.97 6.42 -2.96
C GLN A 351 -0.92 6.38 -4.07
N SER A 352 0.01 5.43 -4.01
CA SER A 352 1.15 5.32 -4.92
C SER A 352 0.75 4.91 -6.33
N GLU A 353 -0.34 4.16 -6.51
CA GLU A 353 -0.78 3.66 -7.81
C GLU A 353 -1.83 4.57 -8.48
N THR A 354 -2.43 5.50 -7.72
CA THR A 354 -3.42 6.46 -8.23
C THR A 354 -2.70 7.68 -8.78
N GLN A 355 -2.80 7.93 -10.08
CA GLN A 355 -2.02 8.98 -10.73
C GLN A 355 -2.24 10.37 -10.13
N ASP A 356 -3.50 10.74 -9.90
CA ASP A 356 -3.89 12.06 -9.38
C ASP A 356 -3.45 12.30 -7.94
N VAL A 357 -3.07 11.24 -7.22
CA VAL A 357 -2.56 11.31 -5.84
C VAL A 357 -1.03 11.22 -5.81
N TRP A 358 -0.45 10.39 -6.68
CA TRP A 358 0.99 10.16 -6.76
C TRP A 358 1.77 11.40 -7.20
N PHE A 359 1.41 11.98 -8.35
CA PHE A 359 2.16 13.06 -8.97
C PHE A 359 1.31 13.88 -9.95
N GLY A 360 1.41 15.20 -9.84
CA GLY A 360 0.74 16.16 -10.72
C GLY A 360 0.50 17.50 -10.03
N PRO A 361 -0.01 18.51 -10.75
CA PRO A 361 -0.34 19.82 -10.18
C PRO A 361 -1.42 19.73 -9.09
N ALA A 362 -2.41 18.87 -9.29
CA ALA A 362 -3.52 18.67 -8.37
C ALA A 362 -3.23 17.63 -7.27
N ALA A 363 -2.06 16.99 -7.26
CA ALA A 363 -1.77 15.95 -6.29
C ALA A 363 -1.70 16.50 -4.84
N PRO A 364 -2.16 15.76 -3.82
CA PRO A 364 -2.06 16.19 -2.44
C PRO A 364 -0.61 16.43 -2.02
N ARG A 365 -0.37 17.50 -1.28
CA ARG A 365 0.96 17.95 -0.87
C ARG A 365 1.08 18.08 0.63
N VAL A 366 2.22 17.67 1.16
CA VAL A 366 2.64 17.95 2.54
C VAL A 366 3.93 18.76 2.48
N HIS A 367 3.90 19.95 3.06
CA HIS A 367 5.01 20.92 2.99
C HIS A 367 5.45 21.17 1.53
N ASN A 368 4.46 21.41 0.66
CA ASN A 368 4.61 21.66 -0.78
C ASN A 368 5.25 20.53 -1.63
N LYS A 369 5.40 19.32 -1.07
CA LYS A 369 5.94 18.15 -1.78
C LYS A 369 4.84 17.16 -2.09
N THR A 370 4.81 16.60 -3.30
CA THR A 370 3.96 15.43 -3.61
C THR A 370 4.55 14.15 -3.03
N ILE A 371 3.78 13.07 -3.07
CA ILE A 371 4.24 11.73 -2.70
C ILE A 371 5.43 11.30 -3.58
N ALA A 372 5.31 11.42 -4.92
CA ALA A 372 6.38 11.02 -5.83
C ALA A 372 7.68 11.76 -5.58
N GLU A 373 7.63 13.08 -5.33
CA GLU A 373 8.80 13.89 -5.00
C GLU A 373 9.43 13.42 -3.68
N ALA A 374 8.61 13.18 -2.65
CA ALA A 374 9.07 12.74 -1.35
C ALA A 374 9.73 11.34 -1.39
N VAL A 375 9.12 10.40 -2.13
CA VAL A 375 9.67 9.04 -2.32
C VAL A 375 10.94 9.09 -3.16
N GLY A 376 10.95 9.85 -4.24
CA GLY A 376 12.13 10.02 -5.11
C GLY A 376 13.30 10.65 -4.37
N ASP A 377 13.06 11.74 -3.64
CA ASP A 377 14.09 12.42 -2.85
C ASP A 377 14.74 11.46 -1.84
N TRP A 378 13.94 10.65 -1.16
CA TRP A 378 14.46 9.64 -0.24
C TRP A 378 15.16 8.48 -0.96
N TYR A 379 14.58 7.95 -2.03
CA TYR A 379 15.11 6.78 -2.71
C TYR A 379 16.51 7.08 -3.26
N PHE A 380 16.68 8.24 -3.90
CA PHE A 380 17.97 8.64 -4.47
C PHE A 380 18.88 9.39 -3.49
N GLY A 381 18.44 9.62 -2.25
CA GLY A 381 19.25 10.31 -1.24
C GLY A 381 19.46 11.81 -1.54
N ARG A 382 18.52 12.43 -2.25
CA ARG A 382 18.53 13.88 -2.54
C ARG A 382 18.21 14.72 -1.31
N ASN A 383 17.34 14.22 -0.42
CA ASN A 383 16.97 14.91 0.82
C ASN A 383 16.42 13.95 1.89
N VAL A 384 16.45 14.38 3.15
CA VAL A 384 15.70 13.73 4.23
C VAL A 384 14.20 13.93 3.99
N SER A 385 13.49 12.83 3.77
CA SER A 385 12.07 12.86 3.45
C SER A 385 11.25 12.25 4.58
N LYS A 386 11.03 13.05 5.63
CA LYS A 386 10.08 12.73 6.70
C LYS A 386 9.08 13.89 6.82
N LYS A 387 7.85 13.66 6.38
CA LYS A 387 6.77 14.65 6.31
C LYS A 387 5.57 14.12 7.09
N ILE A 388 5.05 14.95 7.97
CA ILE A 388 3.81 14.71 8.72
C ILE A 388 2.96 15.95 8.53
N ASP A 389 1.74 15.75 8.08
CA ASP A 389 0.77 16.79 7.82
C ASP A 389 0.04 17.25 9.09
N CYS A 390 -0.57 18.43 9.05
CA CYS A 390 -1.43 18.91 10.14
C CYS A 390 -2.73 18.09 10.22
N PRO A 391 -3.46 18.05 11.36
CA PRO A 391 -4.74 17.33 11.45
C PRO A 391 -5.79 17.86 10.46
N TYR A 392 -6.63 16.98 9.92
CA TYR A 392 -7.78 17.35 9.07
C TYR A 392 -8.64 18.45 9.76
N PRO A 393 -9.26 19.39 9.02
CA PRO A 393 -9.30 19.55 7.56
C PRO A 393 -8.25 20.53 7.01
N CYS A 394 -7.08 20.65 7.62
CA CYS A 394 -6.12 21.69 7.27
C CYS A 394 -5.53 21.58 5.84
N ASN A 395 -5.47 20.37 5.27
CA ASN A 395 -4.85 20.16 3.97
C ASN A 395 -5.88 20.24 2.86
N HIS A 396 -6.00 21.43 2.28
CA HIS A 396 -6.94 21.71 1.19
C HIS A 396 -6.56 21.07 -0.16
N SER A 397 -5.38 20.45 -0.28
CA SER A 397 -4.98 19.73 -1.49
C SER A 397 -5.45 18.27 -1.53
N CYS A 398 -6.06 17.79 -0.44
CA CYS A 398 -6.56 16.42 -0.35
C CYS A 398 -7.80 16.17 -1.22
N HIS A 399 -7.73 15.12 -2.03
CA HIS A 399 -8.90 14.50 -2.64
C HIS A 399 -9.36 13.36 -1.72
N ASN A 400 -10.34 13.60 -0.87
CA ASN A 400 -10.82 12.57 0.06
C ASN A 400 -11.50 11.43 -0.73
N GLN A 401 -10.87 10.26 -0.74
CA GLN A 401 -11.31 9.02 -1.38
C GLN A 401 -11.82 8.05 -0.31
N ILE A 402 -13.13 7.84 -0.28
CA ILE A 402 -13.84 7.19 0.84
C ILE A 402 -14.41 5.82 0.45
N GLY A 403 -14.16 5.40 -0.79
CA GLY A 403 -14.61 4.12 -1.38
C GLY A 403 -13.54 3.05 -1.39
#